data_AF-A0A930ZB68-F1
#
_entry.id   AF-A0A930ZB68-F1
#
_cell.length_a   1.000
_cell.length_b   1.000
_cell.length_c   1.000
_cell.angle_alpha   90.00
_cell.angle_beta   90.00
_cell.angle_gamma   90.00
#
_symmetry.space_group_name_H-M   'P 1'
#
loop_
_entity.id
_entity.type
_entity.pdbx_description
1 polymer ?
#
loop_
_entity_poly.entity_id
_entity_poly.type
_entity_poly.pdbx_seq_one_letter_code
_entity_poly.pdbx_strand_id
1 'polypeptide(L)'
;MRQGTSNPVKTLPVDTVHYPDAIAQALSQLRLVGVNGPYKVVMGADAYTALSEASDHGYPVIQHIQRLVNEEIIFAPAIAGAFVLTTRGGDFDLHIGQDVSIGYWSHSDKPVSLYLQETLTFLLLTAEAAVALTPAAMK
;
A
#
# COMPACT_ATOMS: atom_id res chain seq x y z
N MET A 1 7.34 -6.72 -3.61
CA MET A 1 5.89 -6.49 -3.80
C MET A 1 5.50 -6.34 -5.27
N ARG A 2 5.79 -5.22 -5.99
CA ARG A 2 5.32 -5.04 -7.38
C ARG A 2 5.76 -6.11 -8.38
N GLN A 3 7.04 -6.50 -8.34
CA GLN A 3 7.59 -7.55 -9.20
C GLN A 3 7.27 -8.97 -8.71
N GLY A 4 6.73 -9.10 -7.49
CA GLY A 4 6.45 -10.39 -6.86
C GLY A 4 5.00 -10.83 -6.95
N THR A 5 4.09 -9.94 -7.37
CA THR A 5 2.69 -10.33 -7.58
C THR A 5 2.53 -11.05 -8.92
N SER A 6 1.73 -12.12 -8.92
CA SER A 6 1.34 -12.84 -10.13
C SER A 6 0.13 -12.21 -10.82
N ASN A 7 -0.57 -11.27 -10.17
CA ASN A 7 -1.68 -10.56 -10.77
C ASN A 7 -1.20 -9.51 -11.79
N PRO A 8 -2.01 -9.23 -12.84
CA PRO A 8 -1.69 -8.18 -13.79
C PRO A 8 -1.58 -6.83 -13.07
N VAL A 9 -0.47 -6.14 -13.31
CA VAL A 9 -0.25 -4.78 -12.82
C VAL A 9 -1.21 -3.85 -13.55
N LYS A 10 -2.01 -3.11 -12.79
CA LYS A 10 -2.94 -2.11 -13.31
C LYS A 10 -2.35 -0.71 -13.17
N THR A 11 -2.89 0.26 -13.87
CA THR A 11 -2.49 1.67 -13.74
C THR A 11 -3.62 2.43 -13.07
N LEU A 12 -3.29 3.29 -12.11
CA LEU A 12 -4.24 4.27 -11.60
C LEU A 12 -4.61 5.23 -12.74
N PRO A 13 -5.90 5.52 -12.95
CA PRO A 13 -6.32 6.54 -13.90
C PRO A 13 -5.68 7.90 -13.59
N VAL A 14 -5.58 8.78 -14.60
CA VAL A 14 -5.15 10.17 -14.36
C VAL A 14 -6.23 10.92 -13.59
N ASP A 15 -7.49 10.68 -13.94
CA ASP A 15 -8.65 11.26 -13.27
C ASP A 15 -8.98 10.49 -11.99
N THR A 16 -8.96 11.19 -10.86
CA THR A 16 -9.21 10.64 -9.53
C THR A 16 -10.64 10.15 -9.35
N VAL A 17 -11.60 10.66 -10.13
CA VAL A 17 -13.00 10.21 -10.13
C VAL A 17 -13.10 8.71 -10.48
N HIS A 18 -12.16 8.18 -11.27
CA HIS A 18 -12.12 6.79 -11.69
C HIS A 18 -11.31 5.85 -10.78
N TYR A 19 -10.77 6.35 -9.66
CA TYR A 19 -10.04 5.50 -8.70
C TYR A 19 -10.90 4.37 -8.10
N PRO A 20 -12.18 4.59 -7.73
CA PRO A 20 -13.06 3.53 -7.24
C PRO A 20 -13.19 2.37 -8.23
N ASP A 21 -13.28 2.67 -9.53
CA ASP A 21 -13.37 1.65 -10.58
C ASP A 21 -12.10 0.81 -10.65
N ALA A 22 -10.92 1.46 -10.62
CA ALA A 22 -9.64 0.76 -10.64
C ALA A 22 -9.47 -0.17 -9.41
N ILE A 23 -9.90 0.30 -8.24
CA ILE A 23 -9.86 -0.48 -7.00
C ILE A 23 -10.89 -1.62 -7.04
N ALA A 24 -12.11 -1.39 -7.50
CA ALA A 24 -13.14 -2.42 -7.66
C ALA A 24 -12.68 -3.54 -8.62
N GLN A 25 -12.01 -3.17 -9.71
CA GLN A 25 -11.42 -4.13 -10.63
C GLN A 25 -10.24 -4.90 -10.01
N ALA A 26 -9.46 -4.30 -9.11
CA ALA A 26 -8.39 -4.99 -8.39
C ALA A 26 -8.95 -5.95 -7.32
N LEU A 27 -10.01 -5.54 -6.59
CA LEU A 27 -10.74 -6.42 -5.67
C LEU A 27 -11.36 -7.61 -6.41
N SER A 28 -11.96 -7.36 -7.58
CA SER A 28 -12.52 -8.42 -8.43
C SER A 28 -11.44 -9.39 -8.90
N GLN A 29 -10.25 -8.89 -9.24
CA GLN A 29 -9.11 -9.74 -9.61
C GLN A 29 -8.70 -10.67 -8.47
N LEU A 30 -8.59 -10.17 -7.23
CA LEU A 30 -8.29 -11.01 -6.05
C LEU A 30 -9.33 -12.12 -5.86
N ARG A 31 -10.62 -11.79 -6.03
CA ARG A 31 -11.70 -12.78 -5.95
C ARG A 31 -11.61 -13.84 -7.05
N LEU A 32 -11.25 -13.45 -8.27
CA LEU A 32 -11.11 -14.37 -9.41
C LEU A 32 -10.00 -15.40 -9.19
N VAL A 33 -8.91 -15.02 -8.51
CA VAL A 33 -7.81 -15.92 -8.17
C VAL A 33 -8.03 -16.67 -6.86
N GLY A 34 -9.23 -16.63 -6.29
CA GLY A 34 -9.59 -17.36 -5.06
C GLY A 34 -8.98 -16.79 -3.78
N VAL A 35 -8.47 -15.56 -3.81
CA VAL A 35 -7.95 -14.87 -2.64
C VAL A 35 -9.11 -14.21 -1.91
N ASN A 36 -9.45 -14.75 -0.75
CA ASN A 36 -10.49 -14.21 0.11
C ASN A 36 -9.99 -12.99 0.91
N GLY A 37 -10.95 -12.15 1.34
CA GLY A 37 -10.69 -11.02 2.22
C GLY A 37 -10.44 -11.44 3.67
N PRO A 38 -10.27 -10.47 4.60
CA PRO A 38 -10.47 -9.02 4.43
C PRO A 38 -9.48 -8.39 3.44
N TYR A 39 -9.89 -7.30 2.78
CA TYR A 39 -9.04 -6.58 1.81
C TYR A 39 -8.63 -5.22 2.36
N LYS A 40 -7.43 -4.77 2.02
CA LYS A 40 -6.91 -3.43 2.33
C LYS A 40 -6.49 -2.72 1.05
N VAL A 41 -6.66 -1.40 1.04
CA VAL A 41 -6.11 -0.51 0.03
C VAL A 41 -4.99 0.29 0.67
N VAL A 42 -3.81 0.24 0.06
CA VAL A 42 -2.62 0.99 0.49
C VAL A 42 -2.28 1.97 -0.62
N MET A 43 -2.18 3.26 -0.31
CA MET A 43 -1.91 4.30 -1.31
C MET A 43 -0.67 5.11 -0.98
N GLY A 44 0.06 5.44 -2.02
CA GLY A 44 1.19 6.36 -2.01
C GLY A 44 0.76 7.80 -1.72
N ALA A 45 1.75 8.64 -1.38
CA ALA A 45 1.50 10.03 -1.01
C ALA A 45 0.68 10.79 -2.08
N ASP A 46 1.14 10.78 -3.33
CA ASP A 46 0.48 11.52 -4.42
C ASP A 46 -0.94 11.02 -4.67
N ALA A 47 -1.13 9.69 -4.71
CA ALA A 47 -2.44 9.08 -4.95
C ALA A 47 -3.42 9.35 -3.81
N TYR A 48 -2.93 9.34 -2.56
CA TYR A 48 -3.76 9.62 -1.39
C TYR A 48 -4.17 11.10 -1.31
N THR A 49 -3.24 12.02 -1.57
CA THR A 49 -3.52 13.47 -1.63
C THR A 49 -4.54 13.75 -2.74
N ALA A 50 -4.29 13.24 -3.95
CA ALA A 50 -5.19 13.42 -5.08
C ALA A 50 -6.60 12.87 -4.80
N LEU A 51 -6.70 11.72 -4.12
CA LEU A 51 -7.99 11.16 -3.71
C LEU A 51 -8.69 12.02 -2.64
N SER A 52 -7.93 12.57 -1.69
CA SER A 52 -8.46 13.36 -0.58
C SER A 52 -9.03 14.70 -1.05
N GLU A 53 -8.45 15.26 -2.12
CA GLU A 53 -8.92 16.50 -2.76
C GLU A 53 -10.04 16.27 -3.78
N ALA A 54 -10.23 15.01 -4.23
CA ALA A 54 -11.20 14.67 -5.26
C ALA A 54 -12.64 14.59 -4.73
N SER A 55 -13.54 15.24 -5.46
CA SER A 55 -14.99 15.08 -5.28
C SER A 55 -15.66 14.83 -6.62
N ASP A 56 -16.57 13.88 -6.65
CA ASP A 56 -17.40 13.56 -7.81
C ASP A 56 -18.82 14.06 -7.57
N HIS A 57 -19.25 15.07 -8.33
CA HIS A 57 -20.54 15.74 -8.14
C HIS A 57 -20.83 16.17 -6.68
N GLY A 58 -19.78 16.60 -5.96
CA GLY A 58 -19.85 17.01 -4.55
C GLY A 58 -19.74 15.87 -3.53
N TYR A 59 -19.62 14.62 -3.99
CA TYR A 59 -19.42 13.46 -3.13
C TYR A 59 -17.92 13.11 -3.02
N PRO A 60 -17.34 13.01 -1.81
CA PRO A 60 -15.93 12.67 -1.65
C PRO A 60 -15.60 11.27 -2.19
N VAL A 61 -14.66 11.18 -3.14
CA VAL A 61 -14.29 9.90 -3.77
C VAL A 61 -13.69 8.93 -2.74
N ILE A 62 -13.00 9.45 -1.73
CA ILE A 62 -12.45 8.66 -0.62
C ILE A 62 -13.51 7.83 0.11
N GLN A 63 -14.71 8.39 0.32
CA GLN A 63 -15.82 7.69 0.99
C GLN A 63 -16.38 6.58 0.11
N HIS A 64 -16.31 6.72 -1.22
CA HIS A 64 -16.73 5.67 -2.14
C HIS A 64 -15.82 4.44 -2.02
N ILE A 65 -14.50 4.66 -1.97
CA ILE A 65 -13.52 3.57 -1.82
C ILE A 65 -13.63 2.89 -0.45
N GLN A 66 -13.78 3.67 0.63
CA GLN A 66 -13.97 3.11 1.97
C GLN A 66 -15.20 2.20 2.04
N ARG A 67 -16.30 2.55 1.36
CA ARG A 67 -17.49 1.69 1.24
C ARG A 67 -17.26 0.42 0.41
N LEU A 68 -16.37 0.44 -0.58
CA LEU A 68 -16.04 -0.75 -1.37
C LEU A 68 -15.23 -1.78 -0.57
N VAL A 69 -14.35 -1.30 0.30
CA VAL A 69 -13.39 -2.12 1.04
C VAL A 69 -13.92 -2.46 2.45
N ASN A 70 -14.94 -1.73 2.92
CA ASN A 70 -15.49 -1.76 4.28
C ASN A 70 -14.45 -1.50 5.38
N GLU A 71 -13.34 -0.86 5.03
CA GLU A 71 -12.22 -0.57 5.93
C GLU A 71 -11.52 0.73 5.50
N GLU A 72 -10.65 1.24 6.37
CA GLU A 72 -9.84 2.43 6.10
C GLU A 72 -8.76 2.19 5.03
N ILE A 73 -8.47 3.24 4.27
CA ILE A 73 -7.38 3.28 3.30
C ILE A 73 -6.08 3.61 4.04
N ILE A 74 -5.05 2.78 3.85
CA ILE A 74 -3.75 2.97 4.48
C ILE A 74 -2.93 3.98 3.68
N PHE A 75 -2.54 5.07 4.34
CA PHE A 75 -1.57 6.03 3.81
C PHE A 75 -0.14 5.48 3.94
N ALA A 76 0.56 5.33 2.81
CA ALA A 76 1.91 4.79 2.74
C ALA A 76 2.81 5.68 1.87
N PRO A 77 3.41 6.75 2.44
CA PRO A 77 4.15 7.74 1.66
C PRO A 77 5.41 7.17 0.98
N ALA A 78 5.92 6.03 1.47
CA ALA A 78 7.11 5.37 0.91
C ALA A 78 6.84 4.63 -0.42
N ILE A 79 5.59 4.50 -0.85
CA ILE A 79 5.24 3.87 -2.13
C ILE A 79 4.73 4.91 -3.13
N ALA A 80 5.03 4.72 -4.41
CA ALA A 80 4.32 5.39 -5.50
C ALA A 80 3.10 4.55 -5.91
N GLY A 81 1.99 5.14 -6.36
CA GLY A 81 0.79 4.42 -6.81
C GLY A 81 -0.03 3.79 -5.66
N ALA A 82 -0.58 2.60 -5.86
CA ALA A 82 -1.38 1.91 -4.84
C ALA A 82 -1.22 0.38 -4.87
N PHE A 83 -1.69 -0.28 -3.82
CA PHE A 83 -1.87 -1.73 -3.74
C PHE A 83 -3.24 -2.06 -3.19
N VAL A 84 -3.82 -3.15 -3.69
CA VAL A 84 -4.97 -3.81 -3.09
C VAL A 84 -4.52 -5.21 -2.69
N LEU A 85 -4.64 -5.55 -1.41
CA LEU A 85 -4.12 -6.81 -0.87
C LEU A 85 -5.08 -7.44 0.13
N THR A 86 -4.94 -8.74 0.37
CA THR A 86 -5.67 -9.41 1.45
C THR A 86 -4.92 -9.32 2.78
N THR A 87 -5.66 -9.33 3.89
CA THR A 87 -5.15 -9.44 5.26
C THR A 87 -5.66 -10.69 5.97
N ARG A 88 -6.01 -11.75 5.21
CA ARG A 88 -6.42 -13.06 5.76
C ARG A 88 -5.32 -13.78 6.57
N GLY A 89 -4.06 -13.36 6.42
CA GLY A 89 -2.89 -13.89 7.14
C GLY A 89 -2.15 -15.00 6.37
N GLY A 90 -0.84 -15.09 6.60
CA GLY A 90 0.04 -16.10 5.99
C GLY A 90 0.47 -15.83 4.55
N ASP A 91 0.05 -14.71 3.95
CA ASP A 91 0.44 -14.33 2.57
C ASP A 91 1.69 -13.44 2.52
N PHE A 92 1.93 -12.65 3.58
CA PHE A 92 3.04 -11.71 3.72
C PHE A 92 3.64 -11.84 5.12
N ASP A 93 4.94 -12.15 5.19
CA ASP A 93 5.64 -12.31 6.47
C ASP A 93 6.78 -11.31 6.59
N LEU A 94 6.81 -10.61 7.73
CA LEU A 94 7.93 -9.79 8.15
C LEU A 94 8.55 -10.44 9.38
N HIS A 95 9.72 -11.06 9.20
CA HIS A 95 10.46 -11.63 10.31
C HIS A 95 11.36 -10.56 10.90
N ILE A 96 11.16 -10.27 12.18
CA ILE A 96 11.96 -9.32 12.95
C ILE A 96 12.91 -10.13 13.84
N GLY A 97 14.21 -10.03 13.57
CA GLY A 97 15.25 -10.55 14.45
C GLY A 97 15.56 -9.58 15.59
N GLN A 98 15.71 -8.30 15.26
CA GLN A 98 15.81 -7.20 16.22
C GLN A 98 14.91 -6.06 15.76
N ASP A 99 14.04 -5.59 16.65
CA ASP A 99 13.18 -4.43 16.42
C ASP A 99 13.97 -3.12 16.49
N VAL A 100 13.39 -2.03 16.00
CA VAL A 100 14.01 -0.71 15.91
C VAL A 100 14.59 -0.29 17.26
N SER A 101 15.91 -0.18 17.30
CA SER A 101 16.69 0.09 18.51
C SER A 101 17.60 1.29 18.31
N ILE A 102 17.83 2.06 19.37
CA ILE A 102 18.78 3.17 19.36
C ILE A 102 20.10 2.69 19.98
N GLY A 103 21.17 2.72 19.20
CA GLY A 103 22.51 2.38 19.65
C GLY A 103 23.41 3.61 19.81
N TYR A 104 24.38 3.51 20.72
CA TYR A 104 25.42 4.51 20.89
C TYR A 104 26.58 4.27 19.92
N TRP A 105 27.01 5.30 19.19
CA TRP A 105 28.17 5.24 18.30
C TRP A 105 29.41 5.90 18.91
N SER A 106 29.33 7.19 19.21
CA SER A 106 30.46 7.99 19.73
C SER A 106 29.95 9.29 20.38
N HIS A 107 30.81 10.02 21.08
CA HIS A 107 30.50 11.39 21.52
C HIS A 107 31.73 12.29 21.44
N SER A 108 31.53 13.61 21.37
CA SER A 108 32.55 14.62 21.65
C SER A 108 32.11 15.48 22.86
N ASP A 109 32.81 16.59 23.09
CA ASP A 109 32.44 17.63 24.07
C ASP A 109 31.02 18.21 23.91
N LYS A 110 30.36 18.05 22.74
CA LYS A 110 29.03 18.62 22.47
C LYS A 110 28.03 17.60 21.89
N PRO A 111 28.23 17.02 20.69
CA PRO A 111 27.32 16.03 20.13
C PRO A 111 27.55 14.61 20.67
N VAL A 112 26.44 13.89 20.82
CA VAL A 112 26.42 12.43 20.93
C VAL A 112 25.91 11.87 19.60
N SER A 113 26.67 10.94 19.02
CA SER A 113 26.30 10.20 17.82
C SER A 113 25.61 8.90 18.23
N LEU A 114 24.36 8.75 17.79
CA LEU A 114 23.55 7.55 17.96
C LEU A 114 23.22 6.97 16.59
N TYR A 115 22.80 5.71 16.55
CA TYR A 115 22.31 5.06 15.33
C TYR A 115 20.99 4.34 15.59
N LEU A 116 20.21 4.14 14.52
CA LEU A 116 19.09 3.21 14.50
C LEU A 116 19.57 1.87 13.94
N GLN A 117 19.20 0.78 14.59
CA GLN A 117 19.47 -0.57 14.12
C GLN A 117 18.19 -1.40 14.18
N GLU A 118 17.93 -2.12 13.10
CA GLU A 118 16.90 -3.16 12.99
C GLU A 118 17.52 -4.35 12.25
N THR A 119 16.99 -5.54 12.48
CA THR A 119 17.33 -6.73 11.69
C THR A 119 16.05 -7.42 11.31
N LEU A 120 15.74 -7.43 10.02
CA LEU A 120 14.50 -8.00 9.50
C LEU A 120 14.72 -8.72 8.17
N THR A 121 13.75 -9.54 7.80
CA THR A 121 13.58 -10.03 6.44
C THR A 121 12.10 -10.08 6.08
N PHE A 122 11.79 -9.86 4.79
CA PHE A 122 10.43 -9.86 4.28
C PHE A 122 10.24 -10.99 3.27
N LEU A 123 9.16 -11.74 3.42
CA LEU A 123 8.79 -12.85 2.55
C LEU A 123 7.39 -12.59 1.96
N LEU A 124 7.30 -12.71 0.64
CA LEU A 124 6.04 -12.78 -0.08
C LEU A 124 5.74 -14.26 -0.33
N LEU A 125 4.87 -14.85 0.50
CA LEU A 125 4.56 -16.27 0.45
C LEU A 125 3.54 -16.60 -0.64
N THR A 126 2.59 -15.70 -0.85
CA THR A 126 1.52 -15.85 -1.85
C THR A 126 1.60 -14.72 -2.86
N ALA A 127 1.99 -15.03 -4.10
CA ALA A 127 2.15 -14.03 -5.15
C ALA A 127 0.81 -13.40 -5.59
N GLU A 128 -0.27 -14.16 -5.55
CA GLU A 128 -1.61 -13.73 -5.97
C GLU A 128 -2.34 -12.89 -4.91
N ALA A 129 -1.80 -12.77 -3.69
CA ALA A 129 -2.46 -12.11 -2.55
C ALA A 129 -2.50 -10.57 -2.64
N ALA A 130 -1.84 -9.98 -3.65
CA ALA A 130 -1.84 -8.55 -3.90
C ALA A 130 -2.03 -8.23 -5.38
N VAL A 131 -2.63 -7.07 -5.67
CA VAL A 131 -2.67 -6.43 -6.98
C VAL A 131 -1.97 -5.08 -6.87
N ALA A 132 -0.98 -4.86 -7.73
CA ALA A 132 -0.27 -3.59 -7.79
C ALA A 132 -0.96 -2.63 -8.77
N LEU A 133 -1.14 -1.38 -8.35
CA LEU A 133 -1.55 -0.27 -9.19
C LEU A 133 -0.37 0.70 -9.33
N THR A 134 0.14 0.89 -10.54
CA THR A 134 1.18 1.88 -10.82
C THR A 134 0.57 3.28 -10.91
N PRO A 135 1.30 4.34 -10.54
CA PRO A 135 0.85 5.70 -10.79
C PRO A 135 0.63 5.90 -12.31
N ALA A 136 -0.29 6.79 -12.66
CA ALA A 136 -0.40 7.24 -14.04
C ALA A 136 0.94 7.85 -14.48
N ALA A 137 1.38 7.58 -15.71
CA ALA A 137 2.53 8.28 -16.27
C ALA A 137 2.18 9.77 -16.35
N MET A 138 2.90 10.60 -15.60
CA MET A 138 2.82 12.05 -15.74
C MET A 138 3.25 12.40 -17.17
N LYS A 139 2.35 13.04 -17.91
CA LYS A 139 2.62 13.52 -19.27
C LYS A 139 3.33 14.86 -19.23
#